data_AF-A0A2H3KHF4-F1
#
_entry.id   AF-A0A2H3KHF4-F1
#
_cell.length_a   1.000
_cell.length_b   1.000
_cell.length_c   1.000
_cell.angle_alpha   90.00
_cell.angle_beta   90.00
_cell.angle_gamma   90.00
#
_symmetry.space_group_name_H-M   'P 1'
#
loop_
_entity.id
_entity.type
_entity.pdbx_description
1 polymer ?
#
loop_
_entity_poly.entity_id
_entity_poly.type
_entity_poly.pdbx_seq_one_letter_code
_entity_poly.pdbx_strand_id
1 'polypeptide(L)'
;MQGRFTIPTRIYLEPAERERLLALLQREGRTLDDLVTALVTAHLAHAPEPSSEQRERAVGETVVGELHQRRTELRRLRFKLHDPHNEPPHWLRTMVSELETEISRLEVLQDRWT
;
A
#
# COMPACT_ATOMS: atom_id res chain seq x y z
N MET A 1 -4.54 12.39 17.74
CA MET A 1 -5.03 11.00 17.80
C MET A 1 -4.19 10.18 16.85
N GLN A 2 -3.26 9.35 17.36
CA GLN A 2 -2.50 8.43 16.52
C GLN A 2 -3.44 7.28 16.12
N GLY A 3 -3.73 7.14 14.82
CA GLY A 3 -4.59 6.08 14.31
C GLY A 3 -4.03 4.70 14.62
N ARG A 4 -4.88 3.73 14.94
CA ARG A 4 -4.49 2.33 14.95
C ARG A 4 -4.39 1.86 13.51
N PHE A 5 -3.20 1.47 13.07
CA PHE A 5 -2.98 0.88 11.76
C PHE A 5 -2.91 -0.64 11.91
N THR A 6 -3.53 -1.36 10.98
CA THR A 6 -3.43 -2.83 10.89
C THR A 6 -2.69 -3.15 9.60
N ILE A 7 -1.56 -3.86 9.71
CA ILE A 7 -0.76 -4.30 8.56
C ILE A 7 -1.06 -5.78 8.34
N PRO A 8 -1.70 -6.16 7.22
CA PRO A 8 -1.90 -7.57 6.90
C PRO A 8 -0.56 -8.21 6.55
N THR A 9 -0.15 -9.22 7.33
CA THR A 9 1.15 -9.90 7.18
C THR A 9 0.93 -11.36 6.79
N ARG A 10 1.69 -11.85 5.80
CA ARG A 10 1.75 -13.27 5.45
C ARG A 10 3.11 -13.82 5.88
N ILE A 11 3.11 -14.92 6.61
CA ILE A 11 4.30 -15.64 7.02
C ILE A 11 4.25 -17.02 6.37
N TYR A 12 5.28 -17.33 5.60
CA TYR A 12 5.43 -18.64 4.97
C TYR A 12 6.28 -19.51 5.90
N LEU A 13 5.74 -20.69 6.24
CA LEU A 13 6.37 -21.68 7.10
C LEU A 13 6.22 -23.04 6.44
N GLU A 14 7.20 -23.91 6.65
CA GLU A 14 7.01 -25.33 6.33
C GLU A 14 5.90 -25.93 7.20
N PRO A 15 5.17 -26.96 6.73
CA PRO A 15 4.05 -27.55 7.47
C PRO A 15 4.43 -27.96 8.90
N ALA A 16 5.61 -28.59 9.07
CA ALA A 16 6.10 -29.02 10.37
C ALA A 16 6.42 -27.85 11.32
N GLU A 17 6.92 -26.73 10.78
CA GLU A 17 7.21 -25.52 11.55
C GLU A 17 5.92 -24.83 12.00
N ARG A 18 4.92 -24.79 11.11
CA ARG A 18 3.60 -24.25 11.42
C ARG A 18 2.93 -25.03 12.55
N GLU A 19 2.95 -26.36 12.49
CA GLU A 19 2.38 -27.21 13.55
C GLU A 19 3.08 -26.97 14.89
N ARG A 20 4.41 -26.93 14.88
CA ARG A 20 5.20 -26.67 16.08
C ARG A 20 4.91 -25.29 16.67
N LEU A 21 4.80 -24.26 15.84
CA LEU A 21 4.45 -22.91 16.27
C LEU A 21 3.05 -22.84 16.89
N LEU A 22 2.05 -23.45 16.24
CA LEU A 22 0.69 -23.47 16.77
C LEU A 22 0.59 -24.20 18.12
N ALA A 23 1.32 -25.31 18.29
CA ALA A 23 1.39 -26.04 19.55
C ALA A 23 2.01 -25.19 20.68
N LEU A 24 3.07 -24.43 20.37
CA LEU A 24 3.70 -23.51 21.32
C LEU A 24 2.77 -22.37 21.71
N LEU A 25 2.11 -21.74 20.74
CA LEU A 25 1.13 -20.67 20.96
C LEU A 25 -0.02 -21.15 21.84
N GLN A 26 -0.54 -22.35 21.59
CA GLN A 26 -1.59 -22.94 22.40
C GLN A 26 -1.13 -23.19 23.84
N ARG A 27 0.08 -23.74 24.03
CA ARG A 27 0.64 -23.98 25.36
C ARG A 27 0.82 -22.70 26.17
N GLU A 28 1.12 -21.59 25.51
CA GLU A 28 1.33 -20.28 26.13
C GLU A 28 0.04 -19.43 26.21
N GLY A 29 -1.09 -19.94 25.72
CA GLY A 29 -2.36 -19.20 25.72
C GLY A 29 -2.33 -17.92 24.88
N ARG A 30 -1.50 -17.90 23.83
CA ARG A 30 -1.19 -16.71 23.04
C ARG A 30 -1.65 -16.86 21.59
N THR A 31 -2.08 -15.76 20.95
CA THR A 31 -2.42 -15.78 19.53
C THR A 31 -1.20 -15.49 18.65
N LEU A 32 -1.28 -15.87 17.37
CA LEU A 32 -0.24 -15.56 16.38
C LEU A 32 -0.10 -14.04 16.22
N ASP A 33 -1.21 -13.30 16.19
CA ASP A 33 -1.22 -11.85 16.05
C ASP A 33 -0.50 -11.17 17.23
N ASP A 34 -0.73 -11.64 18.46
CA ASP A 34 -0.05 -11.13 19.65
C ASP A 34 1.45 -11.41 19.64
N LEU A 35 1.85 -12.57 19.11
CA LEU A 35 3.26 -12.93 18.97
C LEU A 35 3.93 -12.03 17.92
N VAL A 36 3.36 -11.93 16.72
CA VAL A 36 3.91 -11.12 15.62
C VAL A 36 3.97 -9.65 16.02
N THR A 37 2.91 -9.14 16.66
CA THR A 37 2.88 -7.75 17.17
C THR A 37 4.03 -7.50 18.15
N ALA A 38 4.25 -8.39 19.10
CA ALA A 38 5.33 -8.22 20.08
C ALA A 38 6.72 -8.36 19.45
N LEU A 39 6.91 -9.29 18.52
CA LEU A 39 8.17 -9.46 17.80
C LEU A 39 8.52 -8.22 16.99
N VAL A 40 7.55 -7.70 16.23
CA VAL A 40 7.73 -6.47 15.43
C VAL A 40 7.97 -5.28 16.35
N THR A 41 7.22 -5.15 17.45
CA THR A 41 7.41 -4.06 18.42
C THR A 41 8.81 -4.10 19.03
N ALA A 42 9.27 -5.28 19.48
CA ALA A 42 10.59 -5.46 20.05
C ALA A 42 11.69 -5.20 19.01
N HIS A 43 11.51 -5.65 17.78
CA HIS A 43 12.44 -5.40 16.70
C HIS A 43 12.56 -3.90 16.40
N LEU A 44 11.43 -3.21 16.24
CA LEU A 44 11.40 -1.77 15.94
C LEU A 44 11.90 -0.92 17.09
N ALA A 45 11.73 -1.35 18.35
CA ALA A 45 12.28 -0.63 19.51
C ALA A 45 13.82 -0.52 19.48
N HIS A 46 14.49 -1.43 18.77
CA HIS A 46 15.94 -1.46 18.61
C HIS A 46 16.39 -1.15 17.19
N ALA A 47 15.45 -0.95 16.26
CA ALA A 47 15.77 -0.60 14.89
C ALA A 47 16.32 0.83 14.87
N PRO A 48 17.45 1.08 14.18
CA PRO A 48 17.90 2.44 13.97
C PRO A 48 16.79 3.21 13.25
N GLU A 49 16.52 4.43 13.69
CA GLU A 49 15.56 5.27 13.00
C GLU A 49 16.03 5.44 11.55
N PRO A 50 15.15 5.21 10.55
CA PRO A 50 15.54 5.33 9.16
C PRO A 50 16.09 6.73 8.91
N SER A 51 17.19 6.81 8.17
CA SER A 51 17.77 8.09 7.79
C SER A 51 16.76 8.93 7.03
N SER A 52 16.93 10.25 7.01
CA SER A 52 16.06 11.14 6.23
C SER A 52 16.00 10.71 4.76
N GLU A 53 17.14 10.33 4.17
CA GLU A 53 17.21 9.81 2.79
C GLU A 53 16.37 8.54 2.59
N GLN A 54 16.36 7.61 3.56
CA GLN A 54 15.55 6.39 3.47
C GLN A 54 14.06 6.70 3.54
N ARG A 55 13.67 7.65 4.39
CA ARG A 55 12.27 8.10 4.48
C ARG A 55 11.81 8.81 3.21
N GLU A 56 12.65 9.68 2.68
CA GLU A 56 12.39 10.40 1.43
C GLU A 56 12.24 9.44 0.24
N ARG A 57 13.11 8.42 0.16
CA ARG A 57 13.00 7.37 -0.86
C ARG A 57 11.68 6.60 -0.76
N ALA A 58 11.26 6.20 0.45
CA ALA A 58 10.00 5.49 0.65
C ALA A 58 8.78 6.33 0.23
N VAL A 59 8.82 7.66 0.47
CA VAL A 59 7.79 8.59 -0.03
C VAL A 59 7.81 8.63 -1.55
N GLY A 60 8.98 8.76 -2.17
CA GLY A 60 9.12 8.73 -3.63
C GLY A 60 8.56 7.44 -4.26
N GLU A 61 8.89 6.28 -3.70
CA GLU A 61 8.35 4.97 -4.14
C GLU A 61 6.83 4.89 -4.03
N THR A 62 6.26 5.45 -2.96
CA THR A 62 4.80 5.53 -2.76
C THR A 62 4.15 6.40 -3.85
N VAL A 63 4.73 7.57 -4.13
CA VAL A 63 4.25 8.48 -5.20
C VAL A 63 4.29 7.79 -6.56
N VAL A 64 5.37 7.07 -6.88
CA VAL A 64 5.50 6.30 -8.13
C VAL A 64 4.43 5.21 -8.22
N GLY A 65 4.17 4.48 -7.14
CA GLY A 65 3.13 3.45 -7.08
C GLY A 65 1.73 4.01 -7.29
N GLU A 66 1.38 5.10 -6.61
CA GLU A 66 0.10 5.81 -6.76
C GLU A 66 -0.09 6.32 -8.19
N LEU A 67 0.93 6.97 -8.76
CA LEU A 67 0.90 7.48 -10.11
C LEU A 67 0.73 6.36 -11.15
N HIS A 68 1.37 5.20 -10.95
CA HIS A 68 1.14 4.03 -11.78
C HIS A 68 -0.31 3.51 -11.70
N GLN A 69 -0.87 3.45 -10.49
CA GLN A 69 -2.25 3.04 -10.27
C GLN A 69 -3.24 3.99 -10.97
N ARG A 70 -3.07 5.30 -10.78
CA ARG A 70 -3.93 6.34 -11.38
C ARG A 70 -3.86 6.34 -12.90
N ARG A 71 -2.67 6.22 -13.50
CA ARG A 71 -2.52 6.08 -14.96
C ARG A 71 -3.20 4.82 -15.50
N THR A 72 -3.20 3.73 -14.75
CA THR A 72 -3.88 2.49 -15.13
C THR A 72 -5.40 2.65 -15.08
N GLU A 73 -5.91 3.30 -14.04
CA GLU A 73 -7.32 3.66 -13.91
C GLU A 73 -7.77 4.57 -15.07
N LEU A 74 -7.00 5.64 -15.35
CA LEU A 74 -7.27 6.54 -16.46
C LEU A 74 -7.31 5.80 -17.81
N ARG A 75 -6.36 4.90 -18.09
CA ARG A 75 -6.37 4.07 -19.31
C ARG A 75 -7.65 3.25 -19.45
N ARG A 76 -8.11 2.63 -18.35
CA ARG A 76 -9.36 1.84 -18.34
C ARG A 76 -10.58 2.72 -18.62
N LEU A 77 -10.63 3.92 -18.05
CA LEU A 77 -11.77 4.83 -18.20
C LEU A 77 -11.79 5.53 -19.56
N ARG A 78 -10.62 5.87 -20.12
CA ARG A 78 -10.52 6.44 -21.48
C ARG A 78 -11.04 5.48 -22.55
N PHE A 79 -10.83 4.17 -22.39
CA PHE A 79 -11.43 3.19 -23.29
C PHE A 79 -12.97 3.28 -23.28
N LYS A 80 -13.59 3.41 -22.10
CA LYS A 80 -15.04 3.58 -21.95
C LYS A 80 -15.54 4.94 -22.45
N LEU A 81 -14.69 5.96 -22.36
CA LEU A 81 -15.01 7.32 -22.80
C LEU A 81 -15.06 7.43 -24.34
N HIS A 82 -14.21 6.67 -25.03
CA HIS A 82 -14.11 6.67 -26.49
C HIS A 82 -14.91 5.54 -27.15
N ASP A 83 -15.84 4.91 -26.44
CA ASP A 83 -16.73 3.91 -27.01
C ASP A 83 -17.60 4.57 -28.11
N PRO A 84 -17.45 4.19 -29.39
CA PRO A 84 -18.19 4.85 -30.47
C PRO A 84 -19.69 4.52 -30.46
N HIS A 85 -20.11 3.52 -29.68
CA HIS A 85 -21.49 3.03 -29.65
C HIS A 85 -22.29 3.58 -28.47
N ASN A 86 -21.62 4.25 -27.52
CA ASN A 86 -22.26 4.77 -26.32
C ASN A 86 -21.75 6.18 -26.00
N GLU A 87 -22.66 7.14 -25.86
CA GLU A 87 -22.27 8.47 -25.41
C GLU A 87 -21.82 8.40 -23.94
N PRO A 88 -20.62 8.87 -23.59
CA PRO A 88 -20.14 8.73 -22.23
C PRO A 88 -20.93 9.63 -21.27
N PRO A 89 -21.44 9.07 -20.16
CA PRO A 89 -22.15 9.84 -19.15
C PRO A 89 -21.32 11.00 -18.59
N HIS A 90 -21.99 12.06 -18.17
CA HIS A 90 -21.33 13.24 -17.59
C HIS A 90 -20.40 12.88 -16.42
N TRP A 91 -20.85 12.01 -15.51
CA TRP A 91 -20.05 11.57 -14.35
C TRP A 91 -18.72 10.90 -14.75
N LEU A 92 -18.67 10.22 -15.89
CA LEU A 92 -17.45 9.58 -16.39
C LEU A 92 -16.45 10.63 -16.88
N ARG A 93 -16.93 11.68 -17.56
CA ARG A 93 -16.10 12.82 -17.99
C ARG A 93 -15.52 13.57 -16.79
N THR A 94 -16.34 13.82 -15.76
CA THR A 94 -15.90 14.44 -14.51
C THR A 94 -14.82 13.60 -13.83
N MET A 95 -15.03 12.30 -13.65
CA MET A 95 -14.07 11.41 -13.01
C MET A 95 -12.74 11.32 -13.77
N VAL A 96 -12.78 11.32 -15.10
CA VAL A 96 -11.56 11.37 -15.93
C VAL A 96 -10.80 12.68 -15.72
N SER A 97 -11.49 13.83 -15.71
CA SER A 97 -10.87 15.13 -15.48
C SER A 97 -10.25 15.25 -14.09
N GLU A 98 -10.89 14.69 -13.06
CA GLU A 98 -10.36 14.64 -11.70
C GLU A 98 -9.10 13.76 -11.63
N LEU A 99 -9.12 12.59 -12.28
CA LEU A 99 -7.96 11.70 -12.36
C LEU A 99 -6.78 12.33 -13.10
N GLU A 100 -7.02 13.05 -14.20
CA GLU A 100 -5.99 13.78 -14.92
C GLU A 100 -5.36 14.87 -14.06
N THR A 101 -6.17 15.62 -13.31
CA THR A 101 -5.70 16.64 -12.36
C THR A 101 -4.82 16.02 -11.27
N GLU A 102 -5.24 14.91 -10.69
CA GLU A 102 -4.48 14.21 -9.64
C GLU A 102 -3.18 13.62 -10.18
N ILE A 103 -3.18 13.08 -11.42
CA ILE A 103 -1.95 12.60 -12.07
C ILE A 103 -0.96 13.75 -12.24
N SER A 104 -1.38 14.92 -12.74
CA SER A 104 -0.49 16.07 -12.90
C SER A 104 0.09 16.54 -11.56
N ARG A 105 -0.71 16.51 -10.48
CA ARG A 105 -0.21 16.80 -9.14
C ARG A 105 0.86 15.79 -8.69
N LEU A 106 0.61 14.50 -8.91
CA LEU A 106 1.56 13.44 -8.55
C LEU A 106 2.84 13.48 -9.40
N GLU A 107 2.75 13.89 -10.66
CA GLU A 107 3.92 14.10 -11.54
C GLU A 107 4.83 15.21 -11.00
N VAL A 108 4.27 16.36 -10.62
CA VAL A 108 5.03 17.44 -9.96
C VAL A 108 5.67 16.97 -8.65
N LEU A 109 4.97 16.10 -7.90
CA LEU A 109 5.54 15.51 -6.70
C LEU A 109 6.67 14.53 -7.04
N GLN A 110 6.53 13.70 -8.06
CA GLN A 110 7.56 12.75 -8.49
C GLN A 110 8.84 13.48 -8.92
N ASP A 111 8.73 14.58 -9.67
CA ASP A 111 9.87 15.39 -10.12
C ASP A 111 10.64 16.02 -8.94
N ARG A 112 9.97 16.26 -7.82
CA ARG A 112 10.61 16.74 -6.58
C ARG A 112 11.46 15.65 -5.89
N TRP A 113 11.20 14.38 -6.20
CA TRP A 113 11.87 13.22 -5.62
C TRP A 113 12.82 12.50 -6.61
N THR A 114 13.01 13.06 -7.81
CA THR A 114 13.92 12.54 -8.86
C THR A 114 15.18 13.40 -8.94
#